data_AF-A0A9P9EJR2-F1
#
_entry.id   AF-A0A9P9EJR2-F1
#
_cell.length_a   1.000
_cell.length_b   1.000
_cell.length_c   1.000
_cell.angle_alpha   90.00
_cell.angle_beta   90.00
_cell.angle_gamma   90.00
#
_symmetry.space_group_name_H-M   'P 1'
#
loop_
_entity.id
_entity.type
_entity.pdbx_description
1 polymer ?
#
loop_
_entity_poly.entity_id
_entity_poly.type
_entity_poly.pdbx_seq_one_letter_code
_entity_poly.pdbx_strand_id
1 'polypeptide(L)'
;MSDARTFTVHGQVSDSSGRLLVGYIVEAYDVDLRHEQLLGQAKTAPSSSQTSSPPQGTYSITYSSASFRRSEKGTADLRVKVFPPICPPGTPREPTAVSEILFNAPVDAVVDLVVVSVAGKTPCEFDLLVQDIKPLLDGVGFEDLVEDDTHKDITFLAGETAQDADKIRDLAGAFKAAISAPKAGISAELFYGIYRQNLPSDPKALVTLNIDAIMEALEKSIDENLINQRTSKELSAIRTSFYNLISKLSLSDPENPGKPSALQDLLFSSNIKQPQHFLDAFANHEGPVEDFWKKLEADPEFKGKTGSIQFGLQLGLLTLNHAPLLKELQARKQNGGITSVRDLAAYSEKTWLGILQKPEIGVPDIVTGVDQTAKIKKMATAITNLLEDVFPTPFVAARFSDSDDDTTYGPLETKPDLATFFKANPTFDLKTTRLTEYLTFPSSTLEGVKNTVALKNTVRAIQRLYAVAPRYAQMRPLVANGLTSSLQISKMGRTAFQLRYADTLGGEAEALHVYERARKTNAAASSLLMDFGFAGSKVFPAGIWKGTWALLDVDKRVPDLETLFGGLDMCVCDGCRYVGFIFISSFPSHTGSLAWLPFLKINTVR
;
A
#
# COMPACT_ATOMS: atom_id res chain seq x y z
N MET A 1 27.43 -61.51 48.71
CA MET A 1 26.60 -60.39 48.20
C MET A 1 27.20 -60.03 46.86
N SER A 2 26.53 -60.36 45.75
CA SER A 2 26.99 -59.94 44.42
C SER A 2 26.72 -58.44 44.28
N ASP A 3 27.74 -57.63 43.98
CA ASP A 3 27.56 -56.21 43.69
C ASP A 3 26.58 -56.04 42.54
N ALA A 4 25.46 -55.37 42.81
CA ALA A 4 24.47 -55.07 41.79
C ALA A 4 25.04 -54.00 40.86
N ARG A 5 25.15 -54.31 39.57
CA ARG A 5 25.72 -53.39 38.58
C ARG A 5 24.71 -52.27 38.31
N THR A 6 25.18 -51.01 38.37
CA THR A 6 24.39 -49.82 38.06
C THR A 6 24.45 -49.51 36.56
N PHE A 7 23.34 -49.04 36.02
CA PHE A 7 23.14 -48.64 34.63
C PHE A 7 22.49 -47.25 34.59
N THR A 8 22.76 -46.50 33.53
CA THR A 8 22.16 -45.19 33.29
C THR A 8 21.67 -45.11 31.85
N VAL A 9 20.45 -44.61 31.65
CA VAL A 9 19.97 -44.16 30.34
C VAL A 9 19.72 -42.66 30.39
N HIS A 10 20.23 -41.94 29.41
CA HIS A 10 20.06 -40.49 29.30
C HIS A 10 19.85 -40.07 27.84
N GLY A 11 19.39 -38.84 27.63
CA GLY A 11 19.14 -38.32 26.29
C GLY A 11 18.34 -37.02 26.31
N GLN A 12 17.91 -36.58 25.15
CA GLN A 12 17.08 -35.40 24.94
C GLN A 12 15.70 -35.78 24.42
N VAL A 13 14.70 -34.99 24.79
CA VAL A 13 13.36 -35.09 24.22
C VAL A 13 13.10 -33.83 23.41
N SER A 14 12.76 -33.98 22.14
CA SER A 14 12.40 -32.87 21.25
C SER A 14 11.05 -33.12 20.56
N ASP A 15 10.44 -32.08 20.00
CA ASP A 15 9.35 -32.24 19.03
C ASP A 15 9.89 -32.40 17.61
N SER A 16 8.99 -32.60 16.63
CA SER A 16 9.34 -32.75 15.22
C SER A 16 9.99 -31.52 14.58
N SER A 17 9.95 -30.36 15.24
CA SER A 17 10.65 -29.14 14.80
C SER A 17 12.06 -29.01 15.37
N GLY A 18 12.48 -29.95 16.23
CA GLY A 18 13.77 -29.93 16.91
C GLY A 18 13.77 -29.09 18.19
N ARG A 19 12.62 -28.57 18.64
CA ARG A 19 12.51 -27.85 19.92
C ARG A 19 12.56 -28.83 21.09
N LEU A 20 13.40 -28.55 22.07
CA LEU A 20 13.59 -29.35 23.28
C LEU A 20 12.39 -29.22 24.23
N LEU A 21 11.84 -30.34 24.67
CA LEU A 21 10.61 -30.43 25.45
C LEU A 21 10.91 -30.53 26.94
N VAL A 22 10.35 -29.62 27.73
CA VAL A 22 10.59 -29.47 29.17
C VAL A 22 9.43 -30.03 30.00
N GLY A 23 9.72 -30.63 31.15
CA GLY A 23 8.72 -31.13 32.10
C GLY A 23 8.05 -32.46 31.73
N TYR A 24 8.38 -33.04 30.58
CA TYR A 24 7.85 -34.35 30.14
C TYR A 24 8.36 -35.46 31.06
N ILE A 25 7.53 -36.48 31.28
CA ILE A 25 7.88 -37.63 32.12
C ILE A 25 8.46 -38.72 31.24
N VAL A 26 9.70 -39.12 31.52
CA VAL A 26 10.40 -40.18 30.80
C VAL A 26 10.51 -41.40 31.70
N GLU A 27 10.16 -42.57 31.18
CA GLU A 27 10.17 -43.84 31.91
C GLU A 27 10.99 -44.87 31.15
N ALA A 28 11.85 -45.59 31.87
CA ALA A 28 12.70 -46.66 31.33
C ALA A 28 12.12 -48.03 31.73
N TYR A 29 12.05 -48.95 30.77
CA TYR A 29 11.48 -50.29 30.93
C TYR A 29 12.45 -51.38 30.49
N ASP A 30 12.49 -52.49 31.22
CA ASP A 30 13.06 -53.76 30.76
C ASP A 30 11.97 -54.55 30.03
N VAL A 31 12.24 -54.96 28.79
CA VAL A 31 11.28 -55.59 27.89
C VAL A 31 11.54 -57.09 27.81
N ASP A 32 10.66 -57.88 28.42
CA ASP A 32 10.55 -59.31 28.20
C ASP A 32 9.54 -59.60 27.07
N LEU A 33 9.58 -60.82 26.52
CA LEU A 33 8.69 -61.33 25.45
C LEU A 33 7.22 -60.86 25.48
N ARG A 34 6.61 -60.70 26.67
CA ARG A 34 5.21 -60.28 26.85
C ARG A 34 4.99 -59.33 28.03
N HIS A 35 6.06 -58.82 28.64
CA HIS A 35 5.97 -58.00 29.84
C HIS A 35 6.98 -56.87 29.77
N GLU A 36 6.61 -55.73 30.31
CA GLU A 36 7.51 -54.61 30.52
C GLU A 36 7.60 -54.33 32.02
N GLN A 37 8.81 -54.18 32.53
CA GLN A 37 9.05 -53.84 33.93
C GLN A 37 9.65 -52.44 34.02
N LEU A 38 8.99 -51.54 34.74
CA LEU A 38 9.50 -50.19 34.99
C LEU A 38 10.79 -50.27 35.81
N LEU A 39 11.86 -49.66 35.27
CA LEU A 39 13.18 -49.58 35.88
C LEU A 39 13.38 -48.26 36.64
N GLY A 40 12.78 -47.17 36.14
CA GLY A 40 12.86 -45.85 36.74
C GLY A 40 12.19 -44.77 35.89
N GLN A 41 12.11 -43.56 36.42
CA GLN A 41 11.50 -42.40 35.76
C GLN A 41 12.28 -41.11 36.04
N ALA A 42 12.20 -40.15 35.14
CA ALA A 42 12.75 -38.81 35.27
C ALA A 42 11.83 -37.77 34.60
N LYS A 43 12.03 -36.48 34.89
CA LYS A 43 11.44 -35.39 34.13
C LYS A 43 12.49 -34.72 33.26
N THR A 44 12.10 -34.25 32.08
CA THR A 44 13.02 -33.48 31.23
C THR A 44 13.36 -32.14 31.88
N ALA A 45 14.65 -31.79 31.86
CA ALA A 45 15.21 -30.68 32.62
C ALA A 45 14.66 -29.32 32.15
N PRO A 46 14.34 -28.41 33.09
CA PRO A 46 13.99 -27.04 32.75
C PRO A 46 15.19 -26.27 32.20
N SER A 47 14.91 -25.13 31.56
CA SER A 47 15.97 -24.18 31.26
C SER A 47 16.59 -23.66 32.56
N SER A 48 17.91 -23.67 32.66
CA SER A 48 18.63 -23.19 33.85
C SER A 48 19.80 -22.32 33.41
N SER A 49 19.93 -21.16 34.08
CA SER A 49 21.06 -20.24 33.90
C SER A 49 22.32 -20.67 34.65
N GLN A 50 22.26 -21.75 35.43
CA GLN A 50 23.41 -22.26 36.18
C GLN A 50 24.20 -23.26 35.34
N THR A 51 25.51 -23.01 35.19
CA THR A 51 26.44 -23.84 34.40
C THR A 51 26.56 -25.30 34.87
N SER A 52 26.11 -25.60 36.09
CA SER A 52 26.11 -26.94 36.70
C SER A 52 24.80 -27.72 36.54
N SER A 53 23.77 -27.13 35.92
CA SER A 53 22.49 -27.80 35.68
C SER A 53 22.52 -28.60 34.38
N PRO A 54 21.77 -29.72 34.30
CA PRO A 54 21.62 -30.46 33.04
C PRO A 54 21.02 -29.56 31.94
N PRO A 55 21.47 -29.68 30.67
CA PRO A 55 20.95 -28.89 29.56
C PRO A 55 19.42 -29.05 29.41
N GLN A 56 18.74 -28.01 28.94
CA GLN A 56 17.29 -28.00 28.74
C GLN A 56 16.82 -29.23 27.95
N GLY A 57 15.69 -29.83 28.36
CA GLY A 57 15.07 -30.96 27.66
C GLY A 57 15.81 -32.29 27.78
N THR A 58 16.91 -32.35 28.54
CA THR A 58 17.61 -33.62 28.83
C THR A 58 16.94 -34.40 29.96
N TYR A 59 17.11 -35.73 29.96
CA TYR A 59 16.71 -36.60 31.06
C TYR A 59 17.84 -37.60 31.38
N SER A 60 17.84 -38.13 32.61
CA SER A 60 18.73 -39.21 33.03
C SER A 60 18.05 -40.11 34.06
N ILE A 61 18.04 -41.41 33.82
CA ILE A 61 17.42 -42.44 34.66
C ILE A 61 18.49 -43.47 35.03
N THR A 62 18.72 -43.66 36.32
CA THR A 62 19.66 -44.66 36.84
C THR A 62 18.89 -45.87 37.38
N TYR A 63 19.32 -47.08 37.01
CA TYR A 63 18.71 -48.34 37.42
C TYR A 63 19.78 -49.41 37.72
N SER A 64 19.38 -50.53 38.32
CA SER A 64 20.31 -51.57 38.82
C SER A 64 19.96 -52.94 38.27
N SER A 65 20.95 -53.82 38.15
CA SER A 65 20.72 -55.23 37.80
C SER A 65 19.85 -56.00 38.81
N ALA A 66 19.70 -55.48 40.03
CA ALA A 66 18.76 -56.01 41.01
C ALA A 66 17.28 -55.73 40.65
N SER A 67 17.03 -54.78 39.74
CA SER A 67 15.68 -54.44 39.27
C SER A 67 15.19 -55.37 38.15
N PHE A 68 16.02 -56.27 37.62
CA PHE A 68 15.64 -57.17 36.52
C PHE A 68 14.85 -58.38 37.03
N ARG A 69 13.76 -58.74 36.36
CA ARG A 69 12.92 -59.91 36.71
C ARG A 69 13.65 -61.25 36.53
N ARG A 70 14.63 -61.30 35.62
CA ARG A 70 15.50 -62.45 35.36
C ARG A 70 16.95 -62.00 35.45
N SER A 71 17.55 -62.19 36.62
CA SER A 71 18.94 -61.80 36.93
C SER A 71 20.01 -62.54 36.09
N GLU A 72 19.65 -63.50 35.25
CA GLU A 72 20.58 -64.38 34.54
C GLU A 72 21.25 -63.75 33.29
N LYS A 73 20.74 -62.63 32.76
CA LYS A 73 21.33 -61.98 31.55
C LYS A 73 22.30 -60.84 31.85
N GLY A 74 22.28 -60.27 33.05
CA GLY A 74 23.20 -59.19 33.45
C GLY A 74 22.99 -57.82 32.80
N THR A 75 22.09 -57.66 31.83
CA THR A 75 21.70 -56.40 31.15
C THR A 75 20.19 -56.38 30.85
N ALA A 76 19.60 -55.19 30.73
CA ALA A 76 18.20 -55.01 30.33
C ALA A 76 18.03 -54.92 28.81
N ASP A 77 16.88 -55.37 28.31
CA ASP A 77 16.41 -55.06 26.95
C ASP A 77 15.57 -53.77 27.05
N LEU A 78 16.20 -52.62 26.80
CA LEU A 78 15.70 -51.32 27.26
C LEU A 78 14.70 -50.71 26.27
N ARG A 79 13.57 -50.21 26.79
CA ARG A 79 12.65 -49.32 26.08
C ARG A 79 12.38 -48.07 26.91
N VAL A 80 12.45 -46.91 26.26
CA VAL A 80 12.15 -45.62 26.88
C VAL A 80 10.82 -45.10 26.35
N LYS A 81 9.98 -44.60 27.25
CA LYS A 81 8.67 -44.02 26.95
C LYS A 81 8.59 -42.59 27.49
N VAL A 82 8.04 -41.69 26.69
CA VAL A 82 7.83 -40.28 27.06
C VAL A 82 6.33 -40.02 27.21
N PHE A 83 5.95 -39.34 28.28
CA PHE A 83 4.57 -38.99 28.61
C PHE A 83 4.44 -37.47 28.79
N PRO A 84 3.27 -36.89 28.52
CA PRO A 84 3.05 -35.46 28.74
C PRO A 84 3.13 -35.12 30.23
N PRO A 85 3.48 -33.87 30.58
CA PRO A 85 3.58 -33.42 31.98
C PRO A 85 2.26 -33.52 32.75
N ILE A 86 1.12 -33.48 32.04
CA ILE A 86 -0.23 -33.54 32.60
C ILE A 86 -1.08 -34.48 31.74
N CYS A 87 -1.68 -35.51 32.35
CA CYS A 87 -2.76 -36.29 31.75
C CYS A 87 -4.11 -35.73 32.22
N PRO A 88 -5.06 -35.41 31.32
CA PRO A 88 -6.42 -35.05 31.71
C PRO A 88 -7.08 -36.14 32.56
N PRO A 89 -7.87 -35.77 33.60
CA PRO A 89 -8.57 -36.75 34.43
C PRO A 89 -9.46 -37.68 33.57
N GLY A 90 -9.33 -38.99 33.77
CA GLY A 90 -10.12 -39.99 33.05
C GLY A 90 -9.57 -40.41 31.68
N THR A 91 -8.42 -39.88 31.25
CA THR A 91 -7.73 -40.35 30.03
C THR A 91 -6.70 -41.44 30.37
N PRO A 92 -6.61 -42.53 29.58
CA PRO A 92 -5.53 -43.51 29.72
C PRO A 92 -4.17 -42.83 29.54
N ARG A 93 -3.20 -43.15 30.41
CA ARG A 93 -1.84 -42.62 30.29
C ARG A 93 -1.12 -43.30 29.13
N GLU A 94 -1.16 -42.68 27.96
CA GLU A 94 -0.47 -43.16 26.76
C GLU A 94 0.85 -42.41 26.52
N PRO A 95 1.90 -43.09 26.06
CA PRO A 95 3.17 -42.44 25.75
C PRO A 95 3.08 -41.63 24.44
N THR A 96 3.62 -40.42 24.44
CA THR A 96 3.71 -39.53 23.27
C THR A 96 4.95 -39.83 22.40
N ALA A 97 5.92 -40.55 22.94
CA ALA A 97 7.02 -41.16 22.18
C ALA A 97 7.44 -42.48 22.82
N VAL A 98 7.88 -43.43 22.01
CA VAL A 98 8.39 -44.73 22.45
C VAL A 98 9.63 -45.06 21.63
N SER A 99 10.74 -45.40 22.29
CA SER A 99 11.95 -45.85 21.59
C SER A 99 11.76 -47.25 21.01
N GLU A 100 12.61 -47.61 20.04
CA GLU A 100 12.85 -49.02 19.73
C GLU A 100 13.44 -49.75 20.96
N ILE A 101 13.39 -51.09 20.94
CA ILE A 101 14.00 -51.90 21.99
C ILE A 101 15.52 -51.92 21.76
N LEU A 102 16.27 -51.41 22.73
CA LEU A 102 17.72 -51.52 22.78
C LEU A 102 18.09 -52.81 23.51
N PHE A 103 18.35 -53.87 22.73
CA PHE A 103 18.72 -55.18 23.28
C PHE A 103 20.07 -55.15 23.97
N ASN A 104 20.16 -55.76 25.15
CA ASN A 104 21.36 -55.82 25.99
C ASN A 104 22.00 -54.43 26.20
N ALA A 105 21.21 -53.49 26.72
CA ALA A 105 21.63 -52.10 26.87
C ALA A 105 22.97 -51.97 27.64
N PRO A 106 23.89 -51.10 27.17
CA PRO A 106 25.16 -50.86 27.84
C PRO A 106 24.96 -50.20 29.22
N VAL A 107 26.04 -50.16 30.03
CA VAL A 107 26.04 -49.50 31.35
C VAL A 107 25.65 -48.03 31.27
N ASP A 108 26.01 -47.37 30.18
CA ASP A 108 25.63 -45.99 29.88
C ASP A 108 25.02 -45.95 28.48
N ALA A 109 23.72 -45.72 28.40
CA ALA A 109 22.92 -45.74 27.18
C ALA A 109 22.40 -44.35 26.84
N VAL A 110 22.49 -43.98 25.56
CA VAL A 110 21.93 -42.72 25.05
C VAL A 110 20.70 -43.02 24.20
N VAL A 111 19.55 -42.44 24.55
CA VAL A 111 18.29 -42.58 23.80
C VAL A 111 17.62 -41.22 23.68
N ASP A 112 17.77 -40.59 22.52
CA ASP A 112 17.03 -39.38 22.18
C ASP A 112 15.66 -39.74 21.62
N LEU A 113 14.62 -38.99 22.02
CA LEU A 113 13.24 -39.23 21.59
C LEU A 113 12.65 -37.99 20.94
N VAL A 114 12.10 -38.19 19.74
CA VAL A 114 11.28 -37.19 19.07
C VAL A 114 9.81 -37.50 19.36
N VAL A 115 9.12 -36.58 20.01
CA VAL A 115 7.67 -36.63 20.20
C VAL A 115 7.01 -36.32 18.87
N VAL A 116 6.59 -37.38 18.17
CA VAL A 116 5.75 -37.29 16.98
C VAL A 116 4.32 -37.33 17.48
N SER A 117 3.60 -36.21 17.40
CA SER A 117 2.20 -36.12 17.83
C SER A 117 1.35 -37.14 17.06
N VAL A 118 1.02 -38.27 17.70
CA VAL A 118 0.03 -39.21 17.19
C VAL A 118 -1.31 -38.75 17.78
N ALA A 119 -2.19 -38.24 16.90
CA ALA A 119 -3.51 -37.65 17.18
C ALA A 119 -3.54 -36.20 17.71
N GLY A 120 -3.11 -35.25 16.86
CA GLY A 120 -4.03 -34.18 16.43
C GLY A 120 -4.28 -32.97 17.35
N LYS A 121 -3.24 -32.45 18.03
CA LYS A 121 -3.02 -30.99 18.25
C LYS A 121 -1.77 -30.81 19.11
N THR A 122 -0.64 -30.47 18.49
CA THR A 122 0.42 -29.76 19.22
C THR A 122 -0.18 -28.43 19.68
N PRO A 123 -0.15 -28.09 20.98
CA PRO A 123 -0.62 -26.79 21.43
C PRO A 123 0.07 -25.67 20.65
N CYS A 124 -0.71 -24.70 20.19
CA CYS A 124 -0.18 -23.54 19.49
C CYS A 124 0.55 -22.60 20.47
N GLU A 125 1.35 -21.66 19.97
CA GLU A 125 2.07 -20.68 20.81
C GLU A 125 1.14 -19.97 21.80
N PHE A 126 -0.04 -19.53 21.33
CA PHE A 126 -1.04 -18.90 22.18
C PHE A 126 -1.45 -19.77 23.38
N ASP A 127 -1.80 -21.04 23.13
CA ASP A 127 -2.25 -21.95 24.18
C ASP A 127 -1.13 -22.24 25.20
N LEU A 128 0.11 -22.40 24.73
CA LEU A 128 1.28 -22.59 25.58
C LEU A 128 1.54 -21.36 26.47
N LEU A 129 1.49 -20.15 25.91
CA LEU A 129 1.69 -18.93 26.68
C LEU A 129 0.60 -18.72 27.73
N VAL A 130 -0.67 -18.95 27.36
CA VAL A 130 -1.78 -18.87 28.32
C VAL A 130 -1.60 -19.91 29.42
N GLN A 131 -1.17 -21.12 29.09
CA GLN A 131 -0.92 -22.18 30.07
C GLN A 131 0.22 -21.84 31.03
N ASP A 132 1.32 -21.27 30.52
CA ASP A 132 2.52 -20.95 31.30
C ASP A 132 2.29 -19.74 32.21
N ILE A 133 1.59 -18.71 31.72
CA ILE A 133 1.47 -17.41 32.40
C ILE A 133 0.29 -17.39 33.38
N LYS A 134 -0.84 -18.03 33.05
CA LYS A 134 -2.07 -17.94 33.85
C LYS A 134 -1.88 -18.26 35.35
N PRO A 135 -1.07 -19.26 35.76
CA PRO A 135 -0.83 -19.54 37.18
C PRO A 135 -0.06 -18.44 37.92
N LEU A 136 0.66 -17.58 37.21
CA LEU A 136 1.52 -16.52 37.76
C LEU A 136 0.80 -15.18 37.91
N LEU A 137 -0.44 -15.06 37.42
CA LEU A 137 -1.17 -13.79 37.38
C LEU A 137 -1.69 -13.31 38.74
N ASP A 138 -1.70 -14.16 39.77
CA ASP A 138 -2.14 -13.83 41.14
C ASP A 138 -3.47 -13.03 41.22
N GLY A 139 -4.44 -13.39 40.36
CA GLY A 139 -5.76 -12.75 40.31
C GLY A 139 -5.88 -11.53 39.38
N VAL A 140 -4.78 -11.09 38.74
CA VAL A 140 -4.79 -10.08 37.68
C VAL A 140 -5.26 -10.71 36.35
N GLY A 141 -6.05 -9.97 35.55
CA GLY A 141 -6.43 -10.40 34.20
C GLY A 141 -5.29 -10.19 33.18
N PHE A 142 -5.27 -10.95 32.08
CA PHE A 142 -4.28 -10.72 31.03
C PHE A 142 -4.40 -9.31 30.41
N GLU A 143 -5.63 -8.80 30.34
CA GLU A 143 -5.99 -7.47 29.84
C GLU A 143 -5.51 -6.30 30.72
N ASP A 144 -5.20 -6.61 31.98
CA ASP A 144 -4.83 -5.65 33.02
C ASP A 144 -3.31 -5.64 33.27
N LEU A 145 -2.53 -6.43 32.54
CA LEU A 145 -1.08 -6.43 32.62
C LEU A 145 -0.51 -5.08 32.17
N VAL A 146 0.34 -4.48 33.00
CA VAL A 146 0.96 -3.16 32.75
C VAL A 146 2.48 -3.27 32.75
N GLU A 147 3.11 -2.50 31.88
CA GLU A 147 4.56 -2.27 31.86
C GLU A 147 4.80 -0.76 31.85
N ASP A 148 4.92 -0.17 33.04
CA ASP A 148 5.18 1.25 33.28
C ASP A 148 6.25 1.43 34.38
N ASP A 149 6.46 2.65 34.86
CA ASP A 149 7.48 2.93 35.87
C ASP A 149 7.17 2.33 37.25
N THR A 150 5.92 1.92 37.50
CA THR A 150 5.43 1.41 38.78
C THR A 150 5.18 -0.10 38.76
N HIS A 151 4.61 -0.63 37.67
CA HIS A 151 4.29 -2.05 37.48
C HIS A 151 5.11 -2.62 36.32
N LYS A 152 5.79 -3.73 36.59
CA LYS A 152 6.73 -4.41 35.67
C LYS A 152 6.23 -5.81 35.31
N ASP A 153 4.93 -5.94 35.08
CA ASP A 153 4.26 -7.24 35.02
C ASP A 153 4.80 -8.08 33.85
N ILE A 154 4.99 -7.45 32.69
CA ILE A 154 5.52 -8.13 31.49
C ILE A 154 6.96 -8.58 31.74
N THR A 155 7.79 -7.69 32.30
CA THR A 155 9.18 -8.01 32.65
C THR A 155 9.28 -9.16 33.66
N PHE A 156 8.42 -9.15 34.68
CA PHE A 156 8.34 -10.22 35.69
C PHE A 156 7.94 -11.56 35.07
N LEU A 157 6.85 -11.59 34.30
CA LEU A 157 6.36 -12.80 33.64
C LEU A 157 7.38 -13.36 32.63
N ALA A 158 8.06 -12.49 31.88
CA ALA A 158 9.13 -12.90 30.97
C ALA A 158 10.30 -13.56 31.73
N GLY A 159 10.67 -13.02 32.89
CA GLY A 159 11.71 -13.59 33.75
C GLY A 159 11.34 -14.97 34.32
N GLU A 160 10.12 -15.12 34.84
CA GLU A 160 9.65 -16.37 35.47
C GLU A 160 9.38 -17.49 34.46
N THR A 161 8.85 -17.14 33.28
CA THR A 161 8.50 -18.13 32.24
C THR A 161 9.60 -18.36 31.21
N ALA A 162 10.63 -17.51 31.21
CA ALA A 162 11.63 -17.41 30.14
C ALA A 162 11.04 -17.17 28.74
N GLN A 163 9.81 -16.64 28.66
CA GLN A 163 9.16 -16.27 27.40
C GLN A 163 9.60 -14.88 26.94
N ASP A 164 9.50 -14.65 25.64
CA ASP A 164 9.80 -13.35 25.03
C ASP A 164 8.78 -12.28 25.51
N ALA A 165 9.28 -11.14 25.99
CA ALA A 165 8.45 -10.05 26.52
C ALA A 165 7.49 -9.47 25.46
N ASP A 166 7.87 -9.48 24.18
CA ASP A 166 7.01 -9.02 23.09
C ASP A 166 5.81 -9.95 22.91
N LYS A 167 6.01 -11.27 23.05
CA LYS A 167 4.90 -12.24 23.01
C LYS A 167 3.92 -12.04 24.15
N ILE A 168 4.42 -11.73 25.35
CA ILE A 168 3.57 -11.45 26.52
C ILE A 168 2.79 -10.14 26.32
N ARG A 169 3.43 -9.12 25.73
CA ARG A 169 2.77 -7.85 25.38
C ARG A 169 1.67 -8.05 24.34
N ASP A 170 1.95 -8.81 23.29
CA ASP A 170 0.96 -9.16 22.26
C ASP A 170 -0.21 -9.95 22.87
N LEU A 171 0.08 -10.88 23.80
CA LEU A 171 -0.95 -11.63 24.51
C LEU A 171 -1.85 -10.72 25.35
N ALA A 172 -1.27 -9.84 26.17
CA ALA A 172 -2.02 -8.89 26.98
C ALA A 172 -2.88 -7.95 26.11
N GLY A 173 -2.29 -7.40 25.05
CA GLY A 173 -2.99 -6.57 24.08
C GLY A 173 -4.15 -7.31 23.40
N ALA A 174 -3.99 -8.60 23.12
CA ALA A 174 -5.00 -9.42 22.47
C ALA A 174 -6.21 -9.68 23.38
N PHE A 175 -5.99 -9.96 24.67
CA PHE A 175 -7.08 -10.05 25.66
C PHE A 175 -7.81 -8.72 25.83
N LYS A 176 -7.07 -7.61 25.90
CA LYS A 176 -7.64 -6.26 25.97
C LYS A 176 -8.50 -5.92 24.74
N ALA A 177 -8.04 -6.29 23.55
CA ALA A 177 -8.80 -6.10 22.30
C ALA A 177 -10.08 -6.94 22.27
N ALA A 178 -10.01 -8.20 22.69
CA ALA A 178 -11.17 -9.09 22.76
C ALA A 178 -12.26 -8.56 23.71
N ILE A 179 -11.88 -7.99 24.86
CA ILE A 179 -12.82 -7.36 25.82
C ILE A 179 -13.41 -6.06 25.27
N SER A 180 -12.63 -5.29 24.51
CA SER A 180 -13.08 -4.02 23.92
C SER A 180 -14.02 -4.23 22.73
N ALA A 181 -14.02 -5.43 22.13
CA ALA A 181 -14.87 -5.81 21.00
C ALA A 181 -15.80 -7.01 21.30
N PRO A 182 -16.54 -7.04 22.44
CA PRO A 182 -17.19 -8.25 22.92
C PRO A 182 -18.34 -8.71 22.00
N LYS A 183 -18.95 -7.76 21.27
CA LYS A 183 -20.03 -8.03 20.31
C LYS A 183 -19.54 -8.57 18.96
N ALA A 184 -18.23 -8.48 18.67
CA ALA A 184 -17.67 -8.99 17.41
C ALA A 184 -17.40 -10.50 17.45
N GLY A 185 -17.35 -11.10 18.65
CA GLY A 185 -17.09 -12.53 18.83
C GLY A 185 -15.68 -12.97 18.42
N ILE A 186 -14.74 -12.01 18.35
CA ILE A 186 -13.33 -12.26 18.00
C ILE A 186 -12.59 -12.61 19.29
N SER A 187 -11.98 -13.80 19.34
CA SER A 187 -11.23 -14.25 20.51
C SER A 187 -9.88 -13.55 20.62
N ALA A 188 -9.33 -13.52 21.84
CA ALA A 188 -7.97 -13.05 22.10
C ALA A 188 -6.95 -13.82 21.24
N GLU A 189 -7.15 -15.12 21.03
CA GLU A 189 -6.31 -15.93 20.15
C GLU A 189 -6.18 -15.35 18.73
N LEU A 190 -7.29 -14.87 18.13
CA LEU A 190 -7.26 -14.31 16.78
C LEU A 190 -6.54 -12.96 16.74
N PHE A 191 -6.75 -12.11 17.75
CA PHE A 191 -5.98 -10.86 17.88
C PHE A 191 -4.49 -11.13 18.08
N TYR A 192 -4.16 -12.13 18.89
CA TYR A 192 -2.78 -12.54 19.12
C TYR A 192 -2.10 -12.96 17.82
N GLY A 193 -2.76 -13.78 17.01
CA GLY A 193 -2.23 -14.19 15.70
C GLY A 193 -1.86 -13.00 14.82
N ILE A 194 -2.76 -12.03 14.66
CA ILE A 194 -2.46 -10.85 13.81
C ILE A 194 -1.35 -9.96 14.40
N TYR A 195 -1.26 -9.82 15.72
CA TYR A 195 -0.18 -9.02 16.36
C TYR A 195 1.18 -9.68 16.16
N ARG A 196 1.24 -11.02 16.23
CA ARG A 196 2.46 -11.77 15.90
C ARG A 196 2.92 -11.60 14.46
N GLN A 197 2.01 -11.21 13.55
CA GLN A 197 2.34 -10.83 12.17
C GLN A 197 2.61 -9.33 11.99
N ASN A 198 2.84 -8.59 13.08
CA ASN A 198 3.10 -7.16 13.12
C ASN A 198 1.94 -6.29 12.61
N LEU A 199 0.69 -6.79 12.70
CA LEU A 199 -0.46 -5.91 12.49
C LEU A 199 -0.65 -5.00 13.71
N PRO A 200 -1.17 -3.78 13.52
CA PRO A 200 -1.45 -2.84 14.61
C PRO A 200 -2.29 -3.43 15.73
N SER A 201 -1.86 -3.20 16.98
CA SER A 201 -2.58 -3.61 18.19
C SER A 201 -3.68 -2.64 18.63
N ASP A 202 -3.70 -1.43 18.08
CA ASP A 202 -4.82 -0.49 18.22
C ASP A 202 -5.95 -0.88 17.25
N PRO A 203 -7.14 -1.25 17.75
CA PRO A 203 -8.28 -1.55 16.89
C PRO A 203 -8.62 -0.43 15.90
N LYS A 204 -8.38 0.84 16.23
CA LYS A 204 -8.62 1.96 15.31
C LYS A 204 -7.73 1.90 14.08
N ALA A 205 -6.48 1.48 14.25
CA ALA A 205 -5.53 1.31 13.15
C ALA A 205 -5.92 0.14 12.23
N LEU A 206 -6.68 -0.84 12.72
CA LEU A 206 -7.22 -1.92 11.88
C LEU A 206 -8.14 -1.42 10.77
N VAL A 207 -8.82 -0.27 10.95
CA VAL A 207 -9.66 0.35 9.91
C VAL A 207 -8.87 0.76 8.67
N THR A 208 -7.56 0.95 8.82
CA THR A 208 -6.67 1.31 7.70
C THR A 208 -6.20 0.11 6.89
N LEU A 209 -6.50 -1.10 7.34
CA LEU A 209 -6.10 -2.36 6.69
C LEU A 209 -7.20 -2.90 5.80
N ASN A 210 -6.80 -3.60 4.72
CA ASN A 210 -7.72 -4.46 3.98
C ASN A 210 -8.03 -5.71 4.83
N ILE A 211 -9.29 -6.16 4.85
CA ILE A 211 -9.70 -7.42 5.46
C ILE A 211 -8.90 -8.61 4.93
N ASP A 212 -8.46 -8.58 3.67
CA ASP A 212 -7.61 -9.64 3.11
C ASP A 212 -6.25 -9.71 3.81
N ALA A 213 -5.64 -8.57 4.14
CA ALA A 213 -4.37 -8.54 4.87
C ALA A 213 -4.50 -9.13 6.29
N ILE A 214 -5.65 -8.91 6.95
CA ILE A 214 -5.95 -9.52 8.25
C ILE A 214 -6.11 -11.03 8.10
N MET A 215 -6.81 -11.49 7.06
CA MET A 215 -7.02 -12.92 6.81
C MET A 215 -5.71 -13.63 6.42
N GLU A 216 -4.88 -13.02 5.58
CA GLU A 216 -3.54 -13.53 5.23
C GLU A 216 -2.65 -13.65 6.48
N ALA A 217 -2.69 -12.66 7.39
CA ALA A 217 -1.97 -12.71 8.65
C ALA A 217 -2.45 -13.86 9.56
N LEU A 218 -3.77 -14.09 9.61
CA LEU A 218 -4.34 -15.21 10.37
C LEU A 218 -3.97 -16.57 9.78
N GLU A 219 -4.06 -16.72 8.46
CA GLU A 219 -3.65 -17.95 7.75
C GLU A 219 -2.17 -18.24 8.00
N LYS A 220 -1.30 -17.24 7.87
CA LYS A 220 0.12 -17.38 8.20
C LYS A 220 0.35 -17.76 9.66
N SER A 221 -0.41 -17.20 10.59
CA SER A 221 -0.31 -17.55 12.02
C SER A 221 -0.76 -18.97 12.32
N ILE A 222 -1.72 -19.51 11.55
CA ILE A 222 -2.14 -20.91 11.61
C ILE A 222 -1.03 -21.82 11.07
N ASP A 223 -0.43 -21.46 9.94
CA ASP A 223 0.65 -22.23 9.30
C ASP A 223 1.91 -22.27 10.18
N GLU A 224 2.24 -21.17 10.85
CA GLU A 224 3.35 -21.07 11.80
C GLU A 224 3.01 -21.68 13.18
N ASN A 225 1.82 -22.28 13.35
CA ASN A 225 1.32 -22.86 14.59
C ASN A 225 1.33 -21.90 15.79
N LEU A 226 1.11 -20.60 15.52
CA LEU A 226 1.00 -19.56 16.55
C LEU A 226 -0.40 -19.57 17.19
N ILE A 227 -1.41 -19.90 16.39
CA ILE A 227 -2.81 -20.06 16.80
C ILE A 227 -3.35 -21.41 16.32
N ASN A 228 -4.49 -21.84 16.86
CA ASN A 228 -5.08 -23.13 16.53
C ASN A 228 -5.52 -23.21 15.07
N GLN A 229 -5.39 -24.41 14.51
CA GLN A 229 -5.91 -24.78 13.20
C GLN A 229 -7.41 -24.43 13.06
N ARG A 230 -7.79 -24.03 11.83
CA ARG A 230 -9.16 -23.64 11.46
C ARG A 230 -9.60 -24.33 10.18
N THR A 231 -10.87 -24.68 10.13
CA THR A 231 -11.55 -25.10 8.91
C THR A 231 -11.85 -23.90 8.02
N SER A 232 -12.04 -24.13 6.72
CA SER A 232 -12.46 -23.07 5.78
C SER A 232 -13.75 -22.36 6.23
N LYS A 233 -14.71 -23.11 6.80
CA LYS A 233 -15.96 -22.54 7.35
C LYS A 233 -15.71 -21.59 8.52
N GLU A 234 -14.78 -21.93 9.42
CA GLU A 234 -14.40 -21.07 10.53
C GLU A 234 -13.67 -19.81 10.03
N LEU A 235 -12.77 -19.94 9.06
CA LEU A 235 -12.10 -18.79 8.45
C LEU A 235 -13.10 -17.82 7.79
N SER A 236 -14.13 -18.33 7.10
CA SER A 236 -15.20 -17.47 6.57
C SER A 236 -15.96 -16.73 7.67
N ALA A 237 -16.28 -17.41 8.78
CA ALA A 237 -16.96 -16.76 9.91
C ALA A 237 -16.06 -15.70 10.58
N ILE A 238 -14.76 -15.99 10.73
CA ILE A 238 -13.77 -15.06 11.27
C ILE A 238 -13.66 -13.81 10.39
N ARG A 239 -13.59 -13.99 9.05
CA ARG A 239 -13.62 -12.88 8.08
C ARG A 239 -14.83 -11.97 8.31
N THR A 240 -16.02 -12.55 8.47
CA THR A 240 -17.25 -11.79 8.76
C THR A 240 -17.16 -11.04 10.09
N SER A 241 -16.63 -11.66 11.14
CA SER A 241 -16.44 -11.00 12.45
C SER A 241 -15.50 -9.81 12.39
N PHE A 242 -14.34 -9.94 11.75
CA PHE A 242 -13.38 -8.83 11.57
C PHE A 242 -13.95 -7.75 10.67
N TYR A 243 -14.63 -8.12 9.58
CA TYR A 243 -15.32 -7.17 8.73
C TYR A 243 -16.35 -6.35 9.52
N ASN A 244 -17.19 -6.99 10.34
CA ASN A 244 -18.18 -6.30 11.17
C ASN A 244 -17.52 -5.36 12.19
N LEU A 245 -16.37 -5.76 12.76
CA LEU A 245 -15.59 -4.89 13.65
C LEU A 245 -15.09 -3.65 12.90
N ILE A 246 -14.43 -3.83 11.76
CA ILE A 246 -13.88 -2.74 10.94
C ILE A 246 -14.98 -1.80 10.46
N SER A 247 -16.09 -2.35 10.00
CA SER A 247 -17.24 -1.60 9.52
C SER A 247 -17.84 -0.74 10.64
N LYS A 248 -18.02 -1.31 11.83
CA LYS A 248 -18.48 -0.56 13.00
C LYS A 248 -17.51 0.55 13.40
N LEU A 249 -16.21 0.27 13.44
CA LEU A 249 -15.18 1.26 13.75
C LEU A 249 -15.13 2.38 12.70
N SER A 250 -15.36 2.05 11.42
CA SER A 250 -15.41 3.02 10.32
C SER A 250 -16.58 4.00 10.42
N LEU A 251 -17.67 3.60 11.09
CA LEU A 251 -18.85 4.43 11.33
C LEU A 251 -18.77 5.24 12.63
N SER A 252 -17.82 4.94 13.52
CA SER A 252 -17.63 5.66 14.78
C SER A 252 -16.52 6.71 14.69
N ASP A 253 -16.70 7.83 15.39
CA ASP A 253 -15.62 8.82 15.54
C ASP A 253 -14.44 8.19 16.30
N PRO A 254 -13.20 8.29 15.76
CA PRO A 254 -12.04 7.66 16.37
C PRO A 254 -11.78 8.13 17.81
N GLU A 255 -12.02 9.41 18.11
CA GLU A 255 -11.75 9.98 19.43
C GLU A 255 -12.93 9.82 20.39
N ASN A 256 -14.16 9.80 19.86
CA ASN A 256 -15.39 9.69 20.63
C ASN A 256 -16.27 8.58 20.07
N PRO A 257 -16.07 7.30 20.43
CA PRO A 257 -16.79 6.17 19.84
C PRO A 257 -18.33 6.24 19.89
N GLY A 258 -18.90 7.10 20.76
CA GLY A 258 -20.33 7.41 20.83
C GLY A 258 -20.84 8.46 19.83
N LYS A 259 -19.97 9.04 19.00
CA LYS A 259 -20.30 10.00 17.95
C LYS A 259 -20.11 9.35 16.56
N PRO A 260 -20.87 9.81 15.54
CA PRO A 260 -20.69 9.35 14.17
C PRO A 260 -19.35 9.77 13.58
N SER A 261 -18.76 8.91 12.75
CA SER A 261 -17.60 9.27 11.92
C SER A 261 -17.98 10.24 10.80
N ALA A 262 -16.99 10.85 10.15
CA ALA A 262 -17.23 11.67 8.96
C ALA A 262 -17.94 10.91 7.83
N LEU A 263 -17.65 9.60 7.68
CA LEU A 263 -18.34 8.74 6.73
C LEU A 263 -19.80 8.50 7.13
N GLN A 264 -20.05 8.26 8.42
CA GLN A 264 -21.41 8.08 8.92
C GLN A 264 -22.24 9.38 8.77
N ASP A 265 -21.67 10.53 9.13
CA ASP A 265 -22.27 11.86 8.93
C ASP A 265 -22.60 12.14 7.46
N LEU A 266 -21.68 11.80 6.55
CA LEU A 266 -21.89 11.90 5.11
C LEU A 266 -23.07 11.05 4.66
N LEU A 267 -23.11 9.78 5.04
CA LEU A 267 -24.21 8.88 4.64
C LEU A 267 -25.55 9.38 5.19
N PHE A 268 -25.60 9.85 6.44
CA PHE A 268 -26.79 10.47 7.01
C PHE A 268 -27.22 11.74 6.26
N SER A 269 -26.26 12.60 5.88
CA SER A 269 -26.55 13.81 5.09
C SER A 269 -27.12 13.50 3.69
N SER A 270 -26.82 12.32 3.15
CA SER A 270 -27.42 11.77 1.93
C SER A 270 -28.76 11.06 2.16
N ASN A 271 -29.36 11.20 3.36
CA ASN A 271 -30.63 10.58 3.75
C ASN A 271 -30.60 9.04 3.73
N ILE A 272 -29.44 8.45 4.06
CA ILE A 272 -29.27 7.00 4.26
C ILE A 272 -29.58 6.67 5.71
N LYS A 273 -30.45 5.68 5.95
CA LYS A 273 -30.90 5.34 7.30
C LYS A 273 -30.04 4.24 7.92
N GLN A 274 -29.45 3.38 7.09
CA GLN A 274 -28.60 2.26 7.48
C GLN A 274 -27.22 2.40 6.81
N PRO A 275 -26.31 3.22 7.37
CA PRO A 275 -24.93 3.33 6.88
C PRO A 275 -24.19 1.98 6.79
N GLN A 276 -24.54 1.04 7.67
CA GLN A 276 -24.01 -0.33 7.63
C GLN A 276 -24.33 -1.04 6.31
N HIS A 277 -25.56 -0.88 5.79
CA HIS A 277 -25.97 -1.50 4.53
C HIS A 277 -25.12 -1.01 3.35
N PHE A 278 -24.70 0.25 3.36
CA PHE A 278 -23.77 0.79 2.35
C PHE A 278 -22.40 0.13 2.45
N LEU A 279 -21.86 0.00 3.66
CA LEU A 279 -20.56 -0.66 3.88
C LEU A 279 -20.62 -2.13 3.46
N ASP A 280 -21.70 -2.83 3.79
CA ASP A 280 -21.89 -4.24 3.42
C ASP A 280 -22.00 -4.40 1.91
N ALA A 281 -22.73 -3.52 1.23
CA ALA A 281 -22.80 -3.51 -0.23
C ALA A 281 -21.42 -3.22 -0.85
N PHE A 282 -20.64 -2.31 -0.27
CA PHE A 282 -19.32 -1.94 -0.78
C PHE A 282 -18.29 -3.05 -0.58
N ALA A 283 -18.25 -3.65 0.61
CA ALA A 283 -17.28 -4.68 0.97
C ALA A 283 -17.51 -6.01 0.25
N ASN A 284 -18.76 -6.33 -0.08
CA ASN A 284 -19.10 -7.54 -0.83
C ASN A 284 -19.13 -7.32 -2.35
N HIS A 285 -18.78 -6.13 -2.83
CA HIS A 285 -18.74 -5.86 -4.25
C HIS A 285 -17.41 -6.28 -4.86
N GLU A 286 -17.48 -7.13 -5.87
CA GLU A 286 -16.37 -7.47 -6.75
C GLU A 286 -16.59 -6.88 -8.15
N GLY A 287 -15.50 -6.44 -8.78
CA GLY A 287 -15.50 -5.93 -10.14
C GLY A 287 -15.54 -4.39 -10.25
N PRO A 288 -15.89 -3.84 -11.42
CA PRO A 288 -15.84 -2.41 -11.68
C PRO A 288 -16.75 -1.60 -10.75
N VAL A 289 -16.32 -0.40 -10.37
CA VAL A 289 -17.08 0.47 -9.45
C VAL A 289 -18.40 0.95 -10.06
N GLU A 290 -18.50 1.00 -11.39
CA GLU A 290 -19.71 1.35 -12.11
C GLU A 290 -20.83 0.35 -11.82
N ASP A 291 -20.49 -0.92 -11.68
CA ASP A 291 -21.47 -1.98 -11.38
C ASP A 291 -21.89 -1.95 -9.92
N PHE A 292 -20.99 -1.54 -9.00
CA PHE A 292 -21.35 -1.24 -7.62
C PHE A 292 -22.44 -0.16 -7.57
N TRP A 293 -22.23 0.97 -8.24
CA TRP A 293 -23.19 2.07 -8.24
C TRP A 293 -24.53 1.69 -8.88
N LYS A 294 -24.53 0.90 -9.96
CA LYS A 294 -25.77 0.39 -10.57
C LYS A 294 -26.54 -0.54 -9.63
N LYS A 295 -25.85 -1.46 -8.95
CA LYS A 295 -26.47 -2.35 -7.95
C LYS A 295 -27.06 -1.55 -6.79
N LEU A 296 -26.29 -0.58 -6.30
CA LEU A 296 -26.73 0.31 -5.23
C LEU A 296 -27.96 1.12 -5.65
N GLU A 297 -28.02 1.67 -6.87
CA GLU A 297 -29.19 2.40 -7.37
C GLU A 297 -30.45 1.52 -7.52
N ALA A 298 -30.28 0.20 -7.71
CA ALA A 298 -31.39 -0.75 -7.74
C ALA A 298 -31.94 -1.09 -6.35
N ASP A 299 -31.18 -0.84 -5.28
CA ASP A 299 -31.59 -1.09 -3.91
C ASP A 299 -32.59 -0.03 -3.42
N PRO A 300 -33.74 -0.42 -2.82
CA PRO A 300 -34.77 0.51 -2.35
C PRO A 300 -34.28 1.59 -1.38
N GLU A 301 -33.27 1.31 -0.55
CA GLU A 301 -32.73 2.29 0.40
C GLU A 301 -31.94 3.40 -0.28
N PHE A 302 -31.23 3.07 -1.37
CA PHE A 302 -30.27 3.94 -2.03
C PHE A 302 -30.77 4.56 -3.34
N LYS A 303 -31.86 4.03 -3.89
CA LYS A 303 -32.50 4.55 -5.11
C LYS A 303 -32.72 6.08 -5.04
N GLY A 304 -32.21 6.79 -6.04
CA GLY A 304 -32.26 8.25 -6.15
C GLY A 304 -31.26 8.99 -5.26
N LYS A 305 -30.41 8.30 -4.51
CA LYS A 305 -29.46 8.89 -3.54
C LYS A 305 -27.99 8.65 -3.91
N THR A 306 -27.70 7.73 -4.82
CA THR A 306 -26.31 7.38 -5.22
C THR A 306 -25.48 8.59 -5.64
N GLY A 307 -26.06 9.50 -6.43
CA GLY A 307 -25.37 10.75 -6.83
C GLY A 307 -25.07 11.70 -5.66
N SER A 308 -25.87 11.67 -4.59
CA SER A 308 -25.58 12.42 -3.35
C SER A 308 -24.44 11.79 -2.57
N ILE A 309 -24.43 10.46 -2.47
CA ILE A 309 -23.36 9.69 -1.81
C ILE A 309 -22.03 9.88 -2.55
N GLN A 310 -22.02 9.69 -3.88
CA GLN A 310 -20.84 9.90 -4.72
C GLN A 310 -20.27 11.30 -4.54
N PHE A 311 -21.14 12.32 -4.56
CA PHE A 311 -20.73 13.70 -4.32
C PHE A 311 -20.13 13.89 -2.92
N GLY A 312 -20.77 13.34 -1.88
CA GLY A 312 -20.24 13.37 -0.53
C GLY A 312 -18.85 12.74 -0.41
N LEU A 313 -18.64 11.56 -1.01
CA LEU A 313 -17.37 10.85 -0.95
C LEU A 313 -16.25 11.62 -1.67
N GLN A 314 -16.55 12.20 -2.84
CA GLN A 314 -15.62 13.06 -3.57
C GLN A 314 -15.24 14.30 -2.76
N LEU A 315 -16.21 14.90 -2.05
CA LEU A 315 -15.92 16.01 -1.16
C LEU A 315 -15.09 15.58 0.06
N GLY A 316 -15.34 14.40 0.63
CA GLY A 316 -14.54 13.86 1.73
C GLY A 316 -13.05 13.79 1.37
N LEU A 317 -12.72 13.35 0.16
CA LEU A 317 -11.34 13.35 -0.34
C LEU A 317 -10.78 14.76 -0.49
N LEU A 318 -11.57 15.69 -1.06
CA LEU A 318 -11.16 17.07 -1.28
C LEU A 318 -10.92 17.84 0.03
N THR A 319 -11.73 17.57 1.05
CA THR A 319 -11.72 18.29 2.33
C THR A 319 -10.92 17.58 3.41
N LEU A 320 -10.31 16.43 3.12
CA LEU A 320 -9.68 15.55 4.13
C LEU A 320 -10.66 15.16 5.24
N ASN A 321 -11.91 14.89 4.86
CA ASN A 321 -13.03 14.60 5.75
C ASN A 321 -13.31 15.69 6.79
N HIS A 322 -12.94 16.94 6.51
CA HIS A 322 -13.24 18.08 7.40
C HIS A 322 -14.74 18.35 7.45
N ALA A 323 -15.40 17.90 8.51
CA ALA A 323 -16.86 17.92 8.62
C ALA A 323 -17.49 19.32 8.43
N PRO A 324 -16.94 20.42 8.99
CA PRO A 324 -17.48 21.76 8.76
C PRO A 324 -17.45 22.18 7.29
N LEU A 325 -16.34 21.92 6.59
CA LEU A 325 -16.21 22.27 5.17
C LEU A 325 -17.07 21.37 4.28
N LEU A 326 -17.18 20.07 4.61
CA LEU A 326 -18.09 19.16 3.93
C LEU A 326 -19.54 19.66 3.99
N LYS A 327 -20.01 20.07 5.18
CA LYS A 327 -21.35 20.62 5.39
C LYS A 327 -21.59 21.90 4.61
N GLU A 328 -20.63 22.83 4.58
CA GLU A 328 -20.72 24.06 3.77
C GLU A 328 -20.87 23.74 2.27
N LEU A 329 -20.07 22.81 1.73
CA LEU A 329 -20.12 22.44 0.31
C LEU A 329 -21.41 21.67 -0.03
N GLN A 330 -21.91 20.83 0.87
CA GLN A 330 -23.21 20.18 0.73
C GLN A 330 -24.36 21.20 0.73
N ALA A 331 -24.34 22.18 1.63
CA ALA A 331 -25.35 23.25 1.67
C ALA A 331 -25.35 24.08 0.38
N ARG A 332 -24.16 24.38 -0.19
CA ARG A 332 -24.05 25.04 -1.49
C ARG A 332 -24.69 24.23 -2.62
N LYS A 333 -24.54 22.90 -2.59
CA LYS A 333 -25.23 22.03 -3.56
C LYS A 333 -26.75 22.06 -3.39
N GLN A 334 -27.23 21.95 -2.15
CA GLN A 334 -28.66 22.01 -1.84
C GLN A 334 -29.30 23.34 -2.27
N ASN A 335 -28.56 24.45 -2.15
CA ASN A 335 -29.00 25.78 -2.54
C ASN A 335 -28.80 26.08 -4.05
N GLY A 336 -28.38 25.10 -4.85
CA GLY A 336 -28.17 25.28 -6.30
C GLY A 336 -26.92 26.09 -6.68
N GLY A 337 -26.03 26.37 -5.73
CA GLY A 337 -24.78 27.09 -5.98
C GLY A 337 -23.71 26.26 -6.68
N ILE A 338 -23.79 24.93 -6.56
CA ILE A 338 -22.98 23.95 -7.30
C ILE A 338 -23.84 22.71 -7.60
N THR A 339 -23.52 21.98 -8.66
CA THR A 339 -24.19 20.74 -9.06
C THR A 339 -23.29 19.52 -8.84
N SER A 340 -21.98 19.69 -9.05
CA SER A 340 -20.97 18.63 -8.97
C SER A 340 -19.64 19.17 -8.45
N VAL A 341 -18.71 18.28 -8.09
CA VAL A 341 -17.35 18.67 -7.67
C VAL A 341 -16.60 19.37 -8.80
N ARG A 342 -16.97 19.12 -10.07
CA ARG A 342 -16.40 19.83 -11.24
C ARG A 342 -16.60 21.33 -11.17
N ASP A 343 -17.74 21.79 -10.62
CA ASP A 343 -18.05 23.22 -10.53
C ASP A 343 -17.12 23.96 -9.56
N LEU A 344 -16.56 23.24 -8.59
CA LEU A 344 -15.60 23.78 -7.63
C LEU A 344 -14.29 24.21 -8.29
N ALA A 345 -13.95 23.68 -9.47
CA ALA A 345 -12.79 24.12 -10.24
C ALA A 345 -12.88 25.60 -10.64
N ALA A 346 -14.09 26.18 -10.67
CA ALA A 346 -14.27 27.59 -10.92
C ALA A 346 -13.83 28.48 -9.75
N TYR A 347 -13.84 27.96 -8.52
CA TYR A 347 -13.48 28.73 -7.33
C TYR A 347 -12.00 29.08 -7.37
N SER A 348 -11.67 30.36 -7.15
CA SER A 348 -10.27 30.79 -7.06
C SER A 348 -9.70 30.47 -5.67
N GLU A 349 -8.38 30.52 -5.54
CA GLU A 349 -7.74 30.39 -4.22
C GLU A 349 -8.28 31.43 -3.22
N LYS A 350 -8.56 32.65 -3.70
CA LYS A 350 -9.21 33.71 -2.92
C LYS A 350 -10.61 33.31 -2.43
N THR A 351 -11.40 32.63 -3.29
CA THR A 351 -12.71 32.08 -2.88
C THR A 351 -12.54 31.03 -1.79
N TRP A 352 -11.57 30.11 -1.94
CA TRP A 352 -11.30 29.07 -0.93
C TRP A 352 -10.82 29.66 0.40
N LEU A 353 -9.91 30.63 0.36
CA LEU A 353 -9.47 31.39 1.53
C LEU A 353 -10.67 32.01 2.26
N GLY A 354 -11.57 32.67 1.53
CA GLY A 354 -12.77 33.27 2.13
C GLY A 354 -13.72 32.26 2.76
N ILE A 355 -13.78 31.03 2.26
CA ILE A 355 -14.56 29.93 2.88
C ILE A 355 -13.87 29.47 4.16
N LEU A 356 -12.58 29.15 4.10
CA LEU A 356 -11.81 28.56 5.20
C LEU A 356 -11.52 29.54 6.35
N GLN A 357 -11.55 30.84 6.08
CA GLN A 357 -11.39 31.90 7.10
C GLN A 357 -12.62 32.07 8.00
N LYS A 358 -13.77 31.51 7.63
CA LYS A 358 -14.95 31.52 8.49
C LYS A 358 -14.65 30.74 9.79
N PRO A 359 -14.84 31.33 10.99
CA PRO A 359 -14.50 30.70 12.27
C PRO A 359 -15.15 29.34 12.50
N GLU A 360 -16.37 29.14 11.99
CA GLU A 360 -17.13 27.89 12.07
C GLU A 360 -16.65 26.81 11.10
N ILE A 361 -15.81 27.15 10.11
CA ILE A 361 -15.26 26.22 9.14
C ILE A 361 -13.81 25.86 9.50
N GLY A 362 -12.88 26.81 9.42
CA GLY A 362 -11.46 26.55 9.67
C GLY A 362 -10.85 25.44 8.79
N VAL A 363 -9.85 24.74 9.32
CA VAL A 363 -9.16 23.62 8.66
C VAL A 363 -8.96 22.44 9.63
N PRO A 364 -8.73 21.21 9.15
CA PRO A 364 -8.34 20.07 9.98
C PRO A 364 -7.02 20.26 10.72
N ASP A 365 -6.87 19.58 11.86
CA ASP A 365 -5.63 19.59 12.66
C ASP A 365 -4.43 18.96 11.93
N ILE A 366 -4.69 18.00 11.03
CA ILE A 366 -3.65 17.37 10.21
C ILE A 366 -2.95 18.37 9.26
N VAL A 367 -3.56 19.52 9.00
CA VAL A 367 -2.93 20.60 8.22
C VAL A 367 -1.89 21.30 9.08
N THR A 368 -0.62 21.09 8.74
CA THR A 368 0.52 21.71 9.43
C THR A 368 0.79 23.14 8.95
N GLY A 369 1.19 24.02 9.88
CA GLY A 369 1.54 25.42 9.61
C GLY A 369 2.00 26.13 10.88
N VAL A 370 2.75 27.23 10.72
CA VAL A 370 3.30 28.02 11.84
C VAL A 370 2.22 28.74 12.66
N ASP A 371 1.10 29.08 12.01
CA ASP A 371 -0.07 29.69 12.61
C ASP A 371 -1.34 29.29 11.82
N GLN A 372 -2.52 29.70 12.31
CA GLN A 372 -3.80 29.35 11.68
C GLN A 372 -3.95 29.95 10.27
N THR A 373 -3.39 31.12 10.02
CA THR A 373 -3.45 31.79 8.71
C THR A 373 -2.65 31.01 7.68
N ALA A 374 -1.46 30.56 8.04
CA ALA A 374 -0.60 29.72 7.21
C ALA A 374 -1.27 28.37 6.91
N LYS A 375 -1.93 27.76 7.90
CA LYS A 375 -2.68 26.51 7.70
C LYS A 375 -3.84 26.69 6.72
N ILE A 376 -4.65 27.75 6.88
CA ILE A 376 -5.75 28.08 5.97
C ILE A 376 -5.24 28.30 4.54
N LYS A 377 -4.17 29.09 4.38
CA LYS A 377 -3.57 29.32 3.07
C LYS A 377 -3.10 28.03 2.42
N LYS A 378 -2.37 27.20 3.16
CA LYS A 378 -1.86 25.91 2.67
C LYS A 378 -2.99 24.99 2.18
N MET A 379 -4.10 24.90 2.93
CA MET A 379 -5.26 24.11 2.53
C MET A 379 -5.97 24.72 1.30
N ALA A 380 -6.14 26.04 1.23
CA ALA A 380 -6.75 26.70 0.08
C ALA A 380 -5.93 26.45 -1.21
N THR A 381 -4.60 26.59 -1.13
CA THR A 381 -3.70 26.29 -2.25
C THR A 381 -3.78 24.80 -2.64
N ALA A 382 -3.80 23.88 -1.67
CA ALA A 382 -3.88 22.45 -1.92
C ALA A 382 -5.19 22.04 -2.62
N ILE A 383 -6.34 22.54 -2.15
CA ILE A 383 -7.65 22.32 -2.77
C ILE A 383 -7.66 22.88 -4.20
N THR A 384 -7.14 24.09 -4.39
CA THR A 384 -7.08 24.75 -5.71
C THR A 384 -6.26 23.93 -6.69
N ASN A 385 -5.06 23.48 -6.28
CA ASN A 385 -4.18 22.67 -7.12
C ASN A 385 -4.78 21.30 -7.45
N LEU A 386 -5.42 20.65 -6.48
CA LEU A 386 -6.08 19.37 -6.71
C LEU A 386 -7.23 19.51 -7.72
N LEU A 387 -8.04 20.55 -7.59
CA LEU A 387 -9.13 20.82 -8.54
C LEU A 387 -8.61 21.15 -9.95
N GLU A 388 -7.47 21.83 -10.05
CA GLU A 388 -6.80 22.03 -11.34
C GLU A 388 -6.28 20.72 -11.94
N ASP A 389 -5.71 19.83 -11.12
CA ASP A 389 -5.19 18.55 -11.59
C ASP A 389 -6.30 17.65 -12.14
N VAL A 390 -7.40 17.56 -11.40
CA VAL A 390 -8.55 16.69 -11.70
C VAL A 390 -9.46 17.30 -12.77
N PHE A 391 -9.63 18.63 -12.79
CA PHE A 391 -10.51 19.35 -13.72
C PHE A 391 -9.79 20.51 -14.42
N PRO A 392 -8.75 20.25 -15.22
CA PRO A 392 -7.91 21.29 -15.82
C PRO A 392 -8.69 22.20 -16.76
N THR A 393 -9.57 21.65 -17.61
CA THR A 393 -10.34 22.45 -18.57
C THR A 393 -11.35 23.37 -17.88
N PRO A 394 -12.21 22.88 -16.96
CA PRO A 394 -13.07 23.77 -16.16
C PRO A 394 -12.29 24.82 -15.37
N PHE A 395 -11.15 24.45 -14.79
CA PHE A 395 -10.30 25.36 -14.04
C PHE A 395 -9.79 26.51 -14.94
N VAL A 396 -9.14 26.18 -16.05
CA VAL A 396 -8.62 27.17 -17.02
C VAL A 396 -9.74 28.04 -17.60
N ALA A 397 -10.88 27.45 -17.96
CA ALA A 397 -12.03 28.15 -18.49
C ALA A 397 -12.55 29.23 -17.53
N ALA A 398 -12.65 28.90 -16.24
CA ALA A 398 -13.14 29.83 -15.22
C ALA A 398 -12.21 31.03 -15.04
N ARG A 399 -10.88 30.86 -15.17
CA ARG A 399 -9.91 31.95 -15.02
C ARG A 399 -10.02 33.00 -16.12
N PHE A 400 -10.39 32.62 -17.34
CA PHE A 400 -10.63 33.61 -18.41
C PHE A 400 -11.86 34.49 -18.15
N SER A 401 -12.76 34.07 -17.26
CA SER A 401 -13.89 34.88 -16.80
C SER A 401 -13.57 35.70 -15.54
N ASP A 402 -12.38 35.53 -14.96
CA ASP A 402 -11.93 36.27 -13.77
C ASP A 402 -11.44 37.68 -14.17
N SER A 403 -11.96 38.70 -13.51
CA SER A 403 -11.56 40.10 -13.74
C SER A 403 -10.11 40.35 -13.33
N ASP A 404 -9.60 39.63 -12.34
CA ASP A 404 -8.28 39.85 -11.76
C ASP A 404 -7.17 39.12 -12.54
N ASP A 405 -7.53 38.26 -13.51
CA ASP A 405 -6.59 37.41 -14.24
C ASP A 405 -5.54 38.21 -15.05
N ASP A 406 -5.92 39.28 -15.74
CA ASP A 406 -4.95 40.09 -16.50
C ASP A 406 -4.05 40.91 -15.57
N THR A 407 -4.58 41.38 -14.45
CA THR A 407 -3.81 42.08 -13.42
C THR A 407 -2.77 41.16 -12.79
N THR A 408 -3.11 39.88 -12.62
CA THR A 408 -2.25 38.89 -11.96
C THR A 408 -1.19 38.32 -12.91
N TYR A 409 -1.56 37.99 -14.14
CA TYR A 409 -0.71 37.22 -15.06
C TYR A 409 -0.34 37.95 -16.36
N GLY A 410 -0.72 39.22 -16.47
CA GLY A 410 -0.45 40.06 -17.63
C GLY A 410 -1.58 40.04 -18.68
N PRO A 411 -1.72 41.12 -19.45
CA PRO A 411 -2.81 41.30 -20.39
C PRO A 411 -2.76 40.25 -21.51
N LEU A 412 -3.94 39.75 -21.90
CA LEU A 412 -4.09 38.85 -23.06
C LEU A 412 -5.26 39.30 -23.93
N GLU A 413 -4.96 39.81 -25.12
CA GLU A 413 -5.97 40.35 -26.05
C GLU A 413 -7.08 39.33 -26.38
N THR A 414 -6.72 38.05 -26.54
CA THR A 414 -7.67 36.97 -26.87
C THR A 414 -8.49 36.48 -25.68
N LYS A 415 -8.33 37.02 -24.47
CA LYS A 415 -9.03 36.54 -23.26
C LYS A 415 -10.56 36.55 -23.39
N PRO A 416 -11.22 37.60 -23.93
CA PRO A 416 -12.68 37.60 -24.10
C PRO A 416 -13.15 36.48 -25.05
N ASP A 417 -12.41 36.25 -26.14
CA ASP A 417 -12.71 35.19 -27.10
C ASP A 417 -12.47 33.79 -26.50
N LEU A 418 -11.45 33.63 -25.65
CA LEU A 418 -11.20 32.39 -24.90
C LEU A 418 -12.34 32.09 -23.93
N ALA A 419 -12.80 33.09 -23.17
CA ALA A 419 -13.93 32.94 -22.25
C ALA A 419 -15.21 32.50 -23.01
N THR A 420 -15.50 33.14 -24.15
CA THR A 420 -16.61 32.75 -25.02
C THR A 420 -16.46 31.32 -25.54
N PHE A 421 -15.27 30.96 -26.04
CA PHE A 421 -15.00 29.63 -26.57
C PHE A 421 -15.21 28.52 -25.53
N PHE A 422 -14.57 28.62 -24.36
CA PHE A 422 -14.68 27.57 -23.35
C PHE A 422 -16.10 27.45 -22.77
N LYS A 423 -16.83 28.57 -22.67
CA LYS A 423 -18.24 28.55 -22.26
C LYS A 423 -19.13 27.82 -23.27
N ALA A 424 -18.90 28.04 -24.56
CA ALA A 424 -19.71 27.46 -25.62
C ALA A 424 -19.33 26.00 -25.95
N ASN A 425 -18.15 25.55 -25.52
CA ASN A 425 -17.59 24.24 -25.85
C ASN A 425 -17.24 23.41 -24.59
N PRO A 426 -18.22 23.06 -23.73
CA PRO A 426 -17.96 22.41 -22.43
C PRO A 426 -17.38 20.99 -22.51
N THR A 427 -17.46 20.36 -23.69
CA THR A 427 -16.91 19.03 -23.97
C THR A 427 -15.48 19.05 -24.49
N PHE A 428 -14.92 20.23 -24.81
CA PHE A 428 -13.53 20.36 -25.21
C PHE A 428 -12.61 20.03 -24.03
N ASP A 429 -11.67 19.10 -24.22
CA ASP A 429 -10.67 18.77 -23.21
C ASP A 429 -9.30 19.35 -23.57
N LEU A 430 -8.78 20.23 -22.71
CA LEU A 430 -7.53 20.95 -22.95
C LEU A 430 -6.33 20.02 -23.13
N LYS A 431 -6.29 18.88 -22.41
CA LYS A 431 -5.13 17.98 -22.39
C LYS A 431 -5.15 16.99 -23.55
N THR A 432 -6.34 16.54 -23.97
CA THR A 432 -6.49 15.38 -24.84
C THR A 432 -7.16 15.69 -26.19
N THR A 433 -8.00 16.73 -26.26
CA THR A 433 -8.74 17.04 -27.48
C THR A 433 -7.89 17.92 -28.40
N ARG A 434 -7.72 17.51 -29.66
CA ARG A 434 -7.04 18.35 -30.66
C ARG A 434 -8.01 19.40 -31.19
N LEU A 435 -7.66 20.67 -31.05
CA LEU A 435 -8.52 21.78 -31.47
C LEU A 435 -8.97 21.66 -32.93
N THR A 436 -8.06 21.30 -33.84
CA THR A 436 -8.37 21.23 -35.27
C THR A 436 -9.41 20.17 -35.58
N GLU A 437 -9.33 19.00 -34.94
CA GLU A 437 -10.31 17.92 -35.09
C GLU A 437 -11.63 18.28 -34.39
N TYR A 438 -11.57 18.84 -33.18
CA TYR A 438 -12.74 19.24 -32.41
C TYR A 438 -13.65 20.19 -33.19
N LEU A 439 -13.06 21.17 -33.88
CA LEU A 439 -13.78 22.15 -34.68
C LEU A 439 -14.43 21.58 -35.95
N THR A 440 -14.24 20.30 -36.25
CA THR A 440 -14.98 19.59 -37.30
C THR A 440 -16.27 18.95 -36.79
N PHE A 441 -16.42 18.80 -35.47
CA PHE A 441 -17.62 18.21 -34.89
C PHE A 441 -18.79 19.20 -34.93
N PRO A 442 -20.02 18.74 -35.26
CA PRO A 442 -21.22 19.58 -35.26
C PRO A 442 -21.53 20.21 -33.90
N SER A 443 -21.04 19.63 -32.80
CA SER A 443 -21.21 20.13 -31.44
C SER A 443 -20.25 21.27 -31.06
N SER A 444 -19.23 21.53 -31.89
CA SER A 444 -18.30 22.63 -31.66
C SER A 444 -18.83 23.94 -32.23
N THR A 445 -18.56 25.05 -31.56
CA THR A 445 -19.00 26.38 -32.01
C THR A 445 -17.95 27.47 -31.75
N LEU A 446 -17.88 28.41 -32.69
CA LEU A 446 -17.10 29.65 -32.56
C LEU A 446 -18.00 30.88 -32.56
N GLU A 447 -19.30 30.70 -32.30
CA GLU A 447 -20.26 31.80 -32.21
C GLU A 447 -19.84 32.79 -31.11
N GLY A 448 -19.92 34.09 -31.42
CA GLY A 448 -19.52 35.17 -30.50
C GLY A 448 -18.00 35.42 -30.40
N VAL A 449 -17.16 34.61 -31.06
CA VAL A 449 -15.70 34.84 -31.14
C VAL A 449 -15.40 35.93 -32.17
N LYS A 450 -14.68 36.97 -31.78
CA LYS A 450 -14.33 38.10 -32.66
C LYS A 450 -13.16 37.79 -33.58
N ASN A 451 -12.06 37.26 -33.04
CA ASN A 451 -10.86 36.94 -33.80
C ASN A 451 -10.56 35.44 -33.74
N THR A 452 -11.18 34.69 -34.65
CA THR A 452 -11.07 33.23 -34.70
C THR A 452 -9.65 32.72 -34.97
N VAL A 453 -8.85 33.47 -35.74
CA VAL A 453 -7.46 33.09 -36.06
C VAL A 453 -6.58 33.23 -34.81
N ALA A 454 -6.65 34.38 -34.14
CA ALA A 454 -5.88 34.61 -32.91
C ALA A 454 -6.31 33.63 -31.81
N LEU A 455 -7.62 33.42 -31.63
CA LEU A 455 -8.14 32.41 -30.69
C LEU A 455 -7.54 31.03 -30.94
N LYS A 456 -7.60 30.52 -32.18
CA LYS A 456 -7.09 29.17 -32.51
C LYS A 456 -5.60 29.04 -32.20
N ASN A 457 -4.82 30.08 -32.49
CA ASN A 457 -3.39 30.10 -32.18
C ASN A 457 -3.14 30.11 -30.66
N THR A 458 -3.88 30.92 -29.92
CA THR A 458 -3.76 30.99 -28.45
C THR A 458 -4.20 29.69 -27.79
N VAL A 459 -5.30 29.06 -28.20
CA VAL A 459 -5.73 27.76 -27.64
C VAL A 459 -4.65 26.70 -27.86
N ARG A 460 -4.07 26.60 -29.06
CA ARG A 460 -2.95 25.67 -29.31
C ARG A 460 -1.72 25.99 -28.48
N ALA A 461 -1.41 27.28 -28.27
CA ALA A 461 -0.32 27.71 -27.40
C ALA A 461 -0.58 27.29 -25.94
N ILE A 462 -1.80 27.48 -25.43
CA ILE A 462 -2.22 27.03 -24.10
C ILE A 462 -2.03 25.51 -24.00
N GLN A 463 -2.53 24.70 -24.94
CA GLN A 463 -2.36 23.24 -24.90
C GLN A 463 -0.89 22.82 -24.82
N ARG A 464 -0.03 23.41 -25.67
CA ARG A 464 1.41 23.11 -25.70
C ARG A 464 2.12 23.55 -24.43
N LEU A 465 1.79 24.73 -23.91
CA LEU A 465 2.43 25.27 -22.72
C LEU A 465 1.95 24.58 -21.45
N TYR A 466 0.68 24.19 -21.38
CA TYR A 466 0.14 23.44 -20.25
C TYR A 466 0.78 22.04 -20.12
N ALA A 467 1.28 21.47 -21.23
CA ALA A 467 2.04 20.22 -21.20
C ALA A 467 3.43 20.35 -20.52
N VAL A 468 4.00 21.56 -20.42
CA VAL A 468 5.33 21.80 -19.80
C VAL A 468 5.24 22.63 -18.51
N ALA A 469 4.16 23.39 -18.37
CA ALA A 469 3.80 24.20 -17.21
C ALA A 469 2.35 23.84 -16.81
N PRO A 470 2.13 22.70 -16.12
CA PRO A 470 0.80 22.13 -15.86
C PRO A 470 0.04 22.84 -14.72
N ARG A 471 0.29 24.13 -14.55
CA ARG A 471 -0.38 25.03 -13.63
C ARG A 471 -0.76 26.29 -14.37
N TYR A 472 -1.98 26.76 -14.19
CA TYR A 472 -2.48 27.95 -14.86
C TYR A 472 -1.60 29.15 -14.50
N ALA A 473 -1.22 29.28 -13.22
CA ALA A 473 -0.32 30.31 -12.74
C ALA A 473 1.06 30.29 -13.42
N GLN A 474 1.50 29.14 -13.93
CA GLN A 474 2.76 29.01 -14.66
C GLN A 474 2.56 29.23 -16.17
N MET A 475 1.52 28.65 -16.76
CA MET A 475 1.24 28.72 -18.20
C MET A 475 0.79 30.12 -18.64
N ARG A 476 -0.09 30.75 -17.85
CA ARG A 476 -0.77 31.99 -18.22
C ARG A 476 0.19 33.18 -18.43
N PRO A 477 1.21 33.41 -17.58
CA PRO A 477 2.25 34.41 -17.85
C PRO A 477 3.05 34.14 -19.13
N LEU A 478 3.34 32.88 -19.44
CA LEU A 478 4.11 32.52 -20.63
C LEU A 478 3.31 32.85 -21.90
N VAL A 479 2.00 32.53 -21.92
CA VAL A 479 1.09 32.89 -23.01
C VAL A 479 0.97 34.42 -23.15
N ALA A 480 0.79 35.16 -22.05
CA ALA A 480 0.74 36.63 -22.06
C ALA A 480 2.02 37.26 -22.63
N ASN A 481 3.18 36.65 -22.37
CA ASN A 481 4.47 37.08 -22.90
C ASN A 481 4.74 36.60 -24.34
N GLY A 482 3.76 36.00 -25.02
CA GLY A 482 3.86 35.57 -26.41
C GLY A 482 4.65 34.27 -26.63
N LEU A 483 4.96 33.52 -25.56
CA LEU A 483 5.50 32.17 -25.72
C LEU A 483 4.37 31.23 -26.15
N THR A 484 4.72 30.25 -26.99
CA THR A 484 3.73 29.36 -27.61
C THR A 484 4.15 27.89 -27.65
N SER A 485 5.39 27.55 -27.29
CA SER A 485 5.92 26.18 -27.42
C SER A 485 7.11 25.89 -26.50
N SER A 486 7.35 24.60 -26.27
CA SER A 486 8.55 24.08 -25.59
C SER A 486 9.85 24.44 -26.31
N LEU A 487 9.83 24.52 -27.65
CA LEU A 487 10.97 24.94 -28.47
C LEU A 487 11.38 26.39 -28.15
N GLN A 488 10.42 27.32 -28.10
CA GLN A 488 10.71 28.72 -27.78
C GLN A 488 11.33 28.84 -26.38
N ILE A 489 10.76 28.16 -25.38
CA ILE A 489 11.33 28.12 -24.02
C ILE A 489 12.75 27.56 -24.03
N SER A 490 12.97 26.43 -24.70
CA SER A 490 14.28 25.76 -24.75
C SER A 490 15.35 26.65 -25.38
N LYS A 491 15.00 27.37 -26.46
CA LYS A 491 15.89 28.28 -27.19
C LYS A 491 16.32 29.51 -26.38
N MET A 492 15.59 29.89 -25.34
CA MET A 492 16.01 30.99 -24.46
C MET A 492 17.27 30.65 -23.67
N GLY A 493 17.49 29.35 -23.38
CA GLY A 493 18.54 28.91 -22.46
C GLY A 493 18.11 29.02 -20.99
N ARG A 494 18.62 28.10 -20.16
CA ARG A 494 18.23 27.95 -18.74
C ARG A 494 18.34 29.25 -17.96
N THR A 495 19.50 29.89 -17.98
CA THR A 495 19.79 31.10 -17.19
C THR A 495 18.89 32.26 -17.58
N ALA A 496 18.72 32.52 -18.89
CA ALA A 496 17.87 33.61 -19.36
C ALA A 496 16.39 33.36 -19.06
N PHE A 497 15.94 32.11 -19.14
CA PHE A 497 14.57 31.75 -18.78
C PHE A 497 14.32 31.96 -17.28
N GLN A 498 15.22 31.49 -16.42
CA GLN A 498 15.10 31.68 -14.96
C GLN A 498 15.14 33.17 -14.59
N LEU A 499 16.10 33.94 -15.11
CA LEU A 499 16.18 35.39 -14.85
C LEU A 499 14.93 36.15 -15.26
N ARG A 500 14.25 35.72 -16.34
CA ARG A 500 13.05 36.38 -16.84
C ARG A 500 11.76 35.93 -16.13
N TYR A 501 11.67 34.66 -15.73
CA TYR A 501 10.40 34.06 -15.32
C TYR A 501 10.38 33.51 -13.88
N ALA A 502 11.49 33.49 -13.13
CA ALA A 502 11.51 33.00 -11.76
C ALA A 502 10.40 33.66 -10.90
N ASP A 503 10.35 34.99 -10.86
CA ASP A 503 9.37 35.72 -10.02
C ASP A 503 7.92 35.43 -10.43
N THR A 504 7.65 35.26 -11.72
CA THR A 504 6.30 35.03 -12.25
C THR A 504 5.85 33.57 -12.14
N LEU A 505 6.78 32.61 -12.08
CA LEU A 505 6.49 31.18 -12.02
C LEU A 505 6.50 30.60 -10.59
N GLY A 506 6.73 31.43 -9.58
CA GLY A 506 6.76 31.03 -8.17
C GLY A 506 8.16 30.72 -7.62
N GLY A 507 9.21 31.17 -8.30
CA GLY A 507 10.60 31.09 -7.87
C GLY A 507 11.53 30.40 -8.86
N GLU A 508 12.83 30.43 -8.56
CA GLU A 508 13.87 29.86 -9.43
C GLU A 508 13.71 28.35 -9.66
N ALA A 509 13.27 27.62 -8.63
CA ALA A 509 13.05 26.18 -8.70
C ALA A 509 11.90 25.83 -9.66
N GLU A 510 10.76 26.50 -9.54
CA GLU A 510 9.61 26.28 -10.43
C GLU A 510 9.93 26.66 -11.88
N ALA A 511 10.60 27.79 -12.09
CA ALA A 511 11.07 28.17 -13.43
C ALA A 511 12.04 27.12 -14.02
N LEU A 512 12.93 26.56 -13.19
CA LEU A 512 13.81 25.47 -13.61
C LEU A 512 13.03 24.22 -14.02
N HIS A 513 12.03 23.81 -13.22
CA HIS A 513 11.18 22.66 -13.55
C HIS A 513 10.46 22.85 -14.88
N VAL A 514 9.89 24.04 -15.14
CA VAL A 514 9.25 24.37 -16.42
C VAL A 514 10.26 24.31 -17.57
N TYR A 515 11.45 24.88 -17.40
CA TYR A 515 12.51 24.86 -18.41
C TYR A 515 12.96 23.43 -18.75
N GLU A 516 13.23 22.59 -17.75
CA GLU A 516 13.68 21.21 -17.98
C GLU A 516 12.58 20.36 -18.63
N ARG A 517 11.30 20.56 -18.25
CA ARG A 517 10.18 19.92 -18.95
C ARG A 517 10.11 20.37 -20.41
N ALA A 518 10.26 21.66 -20.68
CA ALA A 518 10.29 22.17 -22.05
C ALA A 518 11.45 21.59 -22.87
N ARG A 519 12.66 21.54 -22.30
CA ARG A 519 13.84 20.95 -22.94
C ARG A 519 13.63 19.48 -23.26
N LYS A 520 13.11 18.69 -22.30
CA LYS A 520 12.79 17.27 -22.48
C LYS A 520 11.73 17.07 -23.57
N THR A 521 10.64 17.83 -23.54
CA THR A 521 9.57 17.76 -24.55
C THR A 521 10.08 18.14 -25.93
N ASN A 522 10.94 19.17 -26.04
CA ASN A 522 11.55 19.56 -27.30
C ASN A 522 12.52 18.49 -27.85
N ALA A 523 13.34 17.90 -26.98
CA ALA A 523 14.24 16.82 -27.36
C ALA A 523 13.46 15.57 -27.83
N ALA A 524 12.39 15.20 -27.12
CA ALA A 524 11.53 14.09 -27.52
C ALA A 524 10.86 14.35 -28.87
N ALA A 525 10.30 15.56 -29.09
CA ALA A 525 9.73 15.94 -30.38
C ALA A 525 10.78 15.91 -31.51
N SER A 526 12.00 16.36 -31.23
CA SER A 526 13.11 16.32 -32.19
C SER A 526 13.54 14.90 -32.50
N SER A 527 13.60 14.01 -31.50
CA SER A 527 13.89 12.58 -31.70
C SER A 527 12.83 11.93 -32.58
N LEU A 528 11.55 12.16 -32.30
CA LEU A 528 10.45 11.65 -33.13
C LEU A 528 10.54 12.18 -34.57
N LEU A 529 10.88 13.46 -34.75
CA LEU A 529 11.12 14.02 -36.08
C LEU A 529 12.31 13.35 -36.77
N MET A 530 13.39 13.03 -36.06
CA MET A 530 14.54 12.34 -36.64
C MET A 530 14.21 10.88 -37.00
N ASP A 531 13.49 10.18 -36.13
CA ASP A 531 13.14 8.77 -36.30
C ASP A 531 12.11 8.57 -37.44
N PHE A 532 11.13 9.47 -37.55
CA PHE A 532 10.00 9.33 -38.47
C PHE A 532 9.98 10.35 -39.62
N GLY A 533 10.53 11.55 -39.43
CA GLY A 533 10.54 12.61 -40.44
C GLY A 533 11.42 12.32 -41.64
N PHE A 534 12.55 11.63 -41.44
CA PHE A 534 13.41 11.21 -42.55
C PHE A 534 12.81 10.05 -43.36
N ALA A 535 11.98 9.21 -42.74
CA ALA A 535 11.32 8.10 -43.42
C ALA A 535 10.29 8.55 -44.48
N GLY A 536 9.61 9.67 -44.23
CA GLY A 536 8.70 10.31 -45.19
C GLY A 536 9.36 11.33 -46.12
N SER A 537 10.64 11.65 -45.92
CA SER A 537 11.36 12.60 -46.75
C SER A 537 11.70 11.97 -48.11
N LYS A 538 11.39 12.66 -49.22
CA LYS A 538 11.73 12.26 -50.61
C LYS A 538 13.25 12.26 -50.89
N VAL A 539 14.08 12.26 -49.84
CA VAL A 539 15.54 12.33 -49.90
C VAL A 539 16.14 10.98 -50.35
N PHE A 540 15.46 9.87 -50.06
CA PHE A 540 15.85 8.57 -50.60
C PHE A 540 15.10 8.28 -51.90
N PRO A 541 15.80 7.96 -53.01
CA PRO A 541 15.16 7.51 -54.23
C PRO A 541 14.29 6.29 -53.93
N ALA A 542 13.03 6.31 -54.35
CA ALA A 542 12.05 5.25 -54.10
C ALA A 542 12.52 3.84 -54.51
N GLY A 543 13.55 3.74 -55.38
CA GLY A 543 14.14 2.48 -55.82
C GLY A 543 15.20 1.86 -54.90
N ILE A 544 15.73 2.58 -53.90
CA ILE A 544 16.86 2.10 -53.07
C ILE A 544 16.40 1.54 -51.72
N TRP A 545 15.27 1.99 -51.19
CA TRP A 545 14.82 1.63 -49.85
C TRP A 545 13.56 0.75 -49.86
N LYS A 546 13.73 -0.56 -49.65
CA LYS A 546 12.64 -1.54 -49.48
C LYS A 546 12.07 -1.54 -48.04
N GLY A 547 11.73 -0.37 -47.51
CA GLY A 547 11.12 -0.24 -46.18
C GLY A 547 9.60 -0.40 -46.22
N THR A 548 9.05 -1.33 -45.44
CA THR A 548 7.63 -1.72 -45.34
C THR A 548 6.72 -0.71 -44.64
N TRP A 549 6.88 0.60 -44.86
CA TRP A 549 6.01 1.62 -44.24
C TRP A 549 4.82 2.02 -45.13
N ALA A 550 4.84 1.65 -46.42
CA ALA A 550 3.72 1.83 -47.35
C ALA A 550 2.45 1.01 -47.00
N LEU A 551 2.45 0.27 -45.88
CA LEU A 551 1.36 -0.61 -45.44
C LEU A 551 0.78 -0.25 -44.07
N LEU A 552 1.26 0.80 -43.42
CA LEU A 552 0.59 1.30 -42.22
C LEU A 552 -0.57 2.20 -42.68
N ASP A 553 -1.77 1.63 -42.72
CA ASP A 553 -3.02 2.39 -42.78
C ASP A 553 -3.16 3.10 -41.42
N VAL A 554 -2.37 4.17 -41.26
CA VAL A 554 -2.41 4.98 -40.07
C VAL A 554 -3.75 5.70 -40.10
N ASP A 555 -4.57 5.44 -39.07
CA ASP A 555 -5.85 6.11 -38.85
C ASP A 555 -5.72 7.61 -39.17
N LYS A 556 -6.66 8.17 -39.95
CA LYS A 556 -6.69 9.60 -40.32
C LYS A 556 -6.70 10.53 -39.10
N ARG A 557 -6.96 10.00 -37.90
CA ARG A 557 -6.83 10.68 -36.62
C ARG A 557 -5.38 10.83 -36.13
N VAL A 558 -4.38 10.18 -36.71
CA VAL A 558 -2.97 10.46 -36.45
C VAL A 558 -2.53 11.54 -37.44
N PRO A 559 -1.99 12.69 -36.97
CA PRO A 559 -1.63 13.76 -37.88
C PRO A 559 -0.45 13.32 -38.74
N ASP A 560 -0.48 13.66 -40.01
CA ASP A 560 0.65 13.43 -40.90
C ASP A 560 1.88 14.26 -40.46
N LEU A 561 3.05 13.89 -40.99
CA LEU A 561 4.30 14.54 -40.64
C LEU A 561 4.28 16.04 -40.99
N GLU A 562 3.56 16.43 -42.03
CA GLU A 562 3.39 17.84 -42.41
C GLU A 562 2.54 18.62 -41.38
N THR A 563 1.53 17.99 -40.81
CA THR A 563 0.71 18.54 -39.71
C THR A 563 1.50 18.60 -38.40
N LEU A 564 2.36 17.62 -38.13
CA LEU A 564 3.18 17.55 -36.90
C LEU A 564 4.36 18.52 -36.92
N PHE A 565 5.00 18.70 -38.08
CA PHE A 565 6.30 19.37 -38.19
C PHE A 565 6.33 20.55 -39.18
N GLY A 566 5.22 20.82 -39.87
CA GLY A 566 5.13 21.80 -40.94
C GLY A 566 5.58 21.23 -42.29
N GLY A 567 5.50 22.06 -43.34
CA GLY A 567 5.99 21.71 -44.68
C GLY A 567 7.43 21.18 -44.62
N LEU A 568 7.63 19.92 -45.01
CA LEU A 568 8.93 19.25 -45.04
C LEU A 568 9.73 19.55 -46.32
N ASP A 569 9.30 20.55 -47.09
CA ASP A 569 9.96 20.97 -48.31
C ASP A 569 11.34 21.56 -47.99
N MET A 570 12.37 20.74 -48.16
CA MET A 570 13.75 21.22 -48.13
C MET A 570 14.04 22.00 -49.41
N CYS A 571 14.50 23.23 -49.22
CA CYS A 571 14.91 24.13 -50.30
C CYS A 571 15.95 23.42 -51.22
N VAL A 572 15.82 23.59 -52.54
CA VAL A 572 16.59 22.85 -53.57
C VAL A 572 18.08 23.23 -53.61
N CYS A 573 18.51 24.24 -52.86
CA CYS A 573 19.91 24.67 -52.77
C CYS A 573 20.81 23.63 -52.10
N ASP A 574 21.98 23.35 -52.70
CA ASP A 574 22.96 22.39 -52.18
C ASP A 574 23.43 22.71 -50.75
N GLY A 575 23.50 23.99 -50.37
CA GLY A 575 23.84 24.40 -48.99
C GLY A 575 22.75 24.14 -47.96
N CYS A 576 21.49 23.98 -48.40
CA CYS A 576 20.31 23.85 -47.54
C CYS A 576 20.05 22.40 -47.11
N ARG A 577 20.78 21.44 -47.71
CA ARG A 577 20.69 20.00 -47.45
C ARG A 577 21.67 19.49 -46.39
N TYR A 578 22.56 20.36 -45.89
CA TYR A 578 23.54 19.98 -44.88
C TYR A 578 23.04 20.28 -43.47
N VAL A 579 22.64 19.24 -42.73
CA VAL A 579 22.69 19.25 -41.26
C VAL A 579 24.13 18.88 -40.88
N GLY A 580 24.98 19.89 -40.72
CA GLY A 580 26.43 19.69 -40.59
C GLY A 580 26.85 18.93 -39.33
N PHE A 581 27.26 17.66 -39.49
CA PHE A 581 28.23 17.03 -38.61
C PHE A 581 29.61 17.61 -38.92
N ILE A 582 30.06 18.58 -38.12
CA ILE A 582 31.45 19.04 -38.16
C ILE A 582 32.26 18.12 -37.26
N PHE A 583 32.88 17.09 -37.84
CA PHE A 583 34.05 16.45 -37.24
C PHE A 583 35.26 17.36 -37.52
N ILE A 584 35.74 18.07 -36.51
CA ILE A 584 37.04 18.76 -36.60
C ILE A 584 38.12 17.68 -36.40
N SER A 585 38.66 17.14 -37.50
CA SER A 585 39.88 16.34 -37.49
C SER A 585 41.09 17.24 -37.74
N SER A 586 41.73 17.68 -36.66
CA SER A 586 43.05 18.33 -36.71
C SER A 586 44.01 17.60 -35.78
N PHE A 587 44.69 16.56 -36.26
CA PHE A 587 45.96 16.12 -35.71
C PHE A 587 46.90 15.72 -36.85
N PRO A 588 48.15 16.23 -36.87
CA PRO A 588 49.09 15.97 -37.95
C PRO A 588 49.80 14.61 -37.79
N SER A 589 50.13 14.07 -38.96
CA SER A 589 50.92 12.89 -39.28
C SER A 589 52.10 12.57 -38.36
N HIS A 590 52.17 11.32 -37.87
CA HIS A 590 53.42 10.56 -37.78
C HIS A 590 53.17 9.04 -37.84
N THR A 591 53.62 8.45 -38.96
CA THR A 591 54.26 7.12 -39.15
C THR A 591 53.88 5.93 -38.24
N GLY A 592 53.39 4.83 -38.83
CA GLY A 592 53.63 3.47 -38.29
C GLY A 592 52.59 2.38 -38.56
N SER A 593 52.69 1.71 -39.72
CA SER A 593 52.42 0.28 -39.99
C SER A 593 51.16 -0.47 -39.49
N LEU A 594 50.30 -0.84 -40.44
CA LEU A 594 49.65 -2.14 -40.71
C LEU A 594 49.26 -3.10 -39.55
N ALA A 595 47.95 -3.36 -39.41
CA ALA A 595 47.37 -4.72 -39.35
C ALA A 595 45.83 -4.67 -39.55
N TRP A 596 45.30 -5.65 -40.28
CA TRP A 596 43.92 -5.80 -40.77
C TRP A 596 43.03 -6.66 -39.82
N LEU A 597 41.78 -6.20 -39.58
CA LEU A 597 40.48 -6.93 -39.42
C LEU A 597 40.27 -8.03 -38.35
N PRO A 598 39.02 -8.52 -38.06
CA PRO A 598 37.67 -7.93 -38.21
C PRO A 598 36.66 -8.19 -37.01
N PHE A 599 35.52 -7.46 -37.05
CA PHE A 599 34.13 -7.82 -36.66
C PHE A 599 33.81 -8.78 -35.49
N LEU A 600 32.92 -8.36 -34.58
CA LEU A 600 31.76 -9.18 -34.15
C LEU A 600 30.62 -8.39 -33.45
N LYS A 601 29.56 -8.20 -34.22
CA LYS A 601 28.10 -8.23 -33.93
C LYS A 601 27.59 -8.28 -32.48
N ILE A 602 26.72 -7.30 -32.24
CA ILE A 602 25.58 -7.23 -31.32
C ILE A 602 24.66 -8.46 -31.47
N ASN A 603 24.16 -8.99 -30.34
CA ASN A 603 22.92 -9.74 -30.26
C ASN A 603 22.09 -9.22 -29.07
N THR A 604 20.98 -8.55 -29.39
CA THR A 604 19.85 -8.28 -28.50
C THR A 604 18.94 -9.50 -28.46
N VAL A 605 18.47 -9.88 -27.28
CA VAL A 605 17.36 -10.84 -27.11
C VAL A 605 16.34 -10.25 -26.14
N ARG A 606 15.17 -9.94 -26.74
CA ARG A 606 13.79 -9.81 -26.24
C ARG A 606 13.49 -8.90 -25.06
#